data_AF-A0A7C3QGA9-F1
#
_entry.id   AF-A0A7C3QGA9-F1
#
_cell.length_a   1.000
_cell.length_b   1.000
_cell.length_c   1.000
_cell.angle_alpha   90.00
_cell.angle_beta   90.00
_cell.angle_gamma   90.00
#
_symmetry.space_group_name_H-M   'P 1'
#
loop_
_entity.id
_entity.type
_entity.pdbx_description
1 polymer ?
#
loop_
_entity_poly.entity_id
_entity_poly.type
_entity_poly.pdbx_seq_one_letter_code
_entity_poly.pdbx_strand_id
1 'polypeptide(L)' 'DVYAAQHLPRVPYTLHEATDIFAASDFAQQAFGVDVVEHYTHFFRTEQMAYDTAVTDWERQRYFERI' A
#
# COMPACT_ATOMS: atom_id res chain seq x y z
N ASP A 1 -10.47 23.99 2.39
CA ASP A 1 -11.60 23.06 2.23
C ASP A 1 -11.16 21.90 1.34
N VAL A 2 -10.76 20.78 1.93
CA VAL A 2 -10.25 19.60 1.20
C VAL A 2 -11.36 18.91 0.40
N TYR A 3 -12.63 19.12 0.79
CA TYR A 3 -13.78 18.54 0.10
C TYR A 3 -14.22 19.36 -1.13
N ALA A 4 -13.78 20.63 -1.25
CA ALA A 4 -14.07 21.49 -2.40
C ALA A 4 -13.02 21.40 -3.53
N ALA A 5 -11.89 20.73 -3.30
CA ALA A 5 -10.78 20.70 -4.24
C ALA A 5 -10.97 19.60 -5.30
N GLN A 6 -11.57 19.95 -6.44
CA GLN A 6 -11.93 19.00 -7.50
C GLN A 6 -10.72 18.42 -8.28
N HIS A 7 -9.52 18.99 -8.15
CA HIS A 7 -8.37 18.71 -9.03
C HIS A 7 -7.05 18.45 -8.27
N LEU A 8 -7.11 17.90 -7.05
CA LEU A 8 -5.89 17.51 -6.35
C LEU A 8 -5.37 16.16 -6.87
N PRO A 9 -4.04 15.99 -6.99
CA PRO A 9 -3.43 14.69 -7.18
C PRO A 9 -3.90 13.75 -6.07
N ARG A 10 -4.31 12.54 -6.44
CA ARG A 10 -4.77 11.55 -5.47
C ARG A 10 -3.60 10.79 -4.89
N VAL A 11 -3.69 10.48 -3.61
CA VAL A 11 -2.80 9.52 -2.96
C VAL A 11 -3.13 8.10 -3.43
N PRO A 12 -2.16 7.17 -3.40
CA PRO A 12 -2.37 5.76 -3.72
C PRO A 12 -3.47 5.16 -2.84
N TYR A 13 -4.25 4.24 -3.41
CA TYR A 13 -5.37 3.60 -2.72
C TYR A 13 -5.00 2.30 -2.04
N THR A 14 -3.87 1.70 -2.44
CA THR A 14 -3.41 0.42 -1.94
C THR A 14 -2.00 0.53 -1.38
N LEU A 15 -1.67 -0.37 -0.45
CA LEU A 15 -0.32 -0.49 0.08
C LEU A 15 0.68 -0.82 -1.04
N HIS A 16 0.29 -1.64 -2.02
CA HIS A 16 1.10 -1.96 -3.19
C HIS A 16 1.49 -0.69 -3.99
N GLU A 17 0.51 0.11 -4.40
CA GLU A 17 0.77 1.37 -5.13
C GLU A 17 1.62 2.35 -4.32
N ALA A 18 1.34 2.47 -3.01
CA ALA A 18 2.11 3.33 -2.13
C ALA A 18 3.57 2.87 -2.00
N THR A 19 3.79 1.56 -1.92
CA THR A 19 5.13 0.96 -1.80
C THR A 19 5.96 1.20 -3.06
N ASP A 20 5.37 1.10 -4.25
CA ASP A 20 6.09 1.37 -5.50
C ASP A 20 6.45 2.84 -5.65
N ILE A 21 5.54 3.76 -5.31
CA ILE A 21 5.84 5.19 -5.30
C ILE A 21 6.92 5.53 -4.27
N PHE A 22 6.86 4.93 -3.09
CA PHE A 22 7.84 5.13 -2.03
C PHE A 22 9.24 4.66 -2.44
N ALA A 23 9.33 3.46 -3.01
CA ALA A 23 10.59 2.89 -3.49
C ALA A 23 11.28 3.76 -4.56
N ALA A 24 10.48 4.37 -5.44
CA ALA A 24 10.95 5.25 -6.50
C ALA A 24 11.13 6.72 -6.07
N SER A 25 10.89 7.07 -4.81
CA SER A 25 10.89 8.45 -4.36
C SER A 25 12.29 8.94 -3.99
N ASP A 26 12.85 9.82 -4.84
CA ASP A 26 14.10 10.54 -4.54
C ASP A 26 14.01 11.33 -3.22
N PHE A 27 12.85 11.92 -2.95
CA PHE A 27 12.59 12.63 -1.70
C PHE A 27 12.69 11.70 -0.50
N ALA A 28 12.08 10.51 -0.56
CA ALA A 28 12.14 9.55 0.54
C ALA A 28 13.58 9.06 0.77
N GLN A 29 14.33 8.78 -0.30
CA GLN A 29 15.73 8.37 -0.20
C GLN A 29 16.61 9.46 0.42
N GLN A 30 16.38 10.73 0.10
CA GLN A 30 17.11 11.86 0.69
C GLN A 30 16.73 12.09 2.15
N ALA A 31 15.45 11.95 2.50
CA ALA A 31 14.95 12.21 3.84
C ALA A 31 15.31 11.09 4.85
N PHE A 32 15.26 9.83 4.41
CA PHE A 32 15.42 8.66 5.29
C PHE A 32 16.71 7.87 5.05
N GLY A 33 17.35 8.05 3.90
CA GLY A 33 18.47 7.22 3.45
C GLY A 33 18.02 6.02 2.62
N VAL A 34 18.87 5.63 1.66
CA VAL A 34 18.59 4.55 0.71
C VAL A 34 18.34 3.22 1.44
N ASP A 35 19.18 2.87 2.41
CA ASP A 35 19.07 1.61 3.16
C ASP A 35 17.73 1.48 3.90
N VAL A 36 17.22 2.59 4.43
CA VAL A 36 15.93 2.63 5.14
C VAL A 36 14.78 2.45 4.15
N VAL A 37 14.82 3.15 3.02
CA VAL A 37 13.81 3.02 1.97
C VAL A 37 13.77 1.60 1.42
N GLU A 38 14.93 0.99 1.17
CA GLU A 38 15.03 -0.39 0.68
C GLU A 38 14.48 -1.39 1.70
N HIS A 39 14.87 -1.26 2.97
CA HIS A 39 14.40 -2.15 4.03
C HIS A 39 12.88 -2.12 4.17
N TYR A 40 12.28 -0.93 4.22
CA TYR A 40 10.83 -0.80 4.34
C TYR A 40 10.10 -1.23 3.07
N THR A 41 10.65 -0.97 1.88
CA THR A 41 10.09 -1.46 0.61
C THR A 41 10.01 -2.99 0.61
N HIS A 42 11.07 -3.67 1.04
CA HIS A 42 11.08 -5.13 1.13
C HIS A 42 10.05 -5.64 2.16
N PHE A 43 10.00 -5.00 3.33
CA PHE A 43 9.04 -5.34 4.38
C PHE A 43 7.59 -5.20 3.90
N PHE A 44 7.21 -4.07 3.30
CA PHE A 44 5.84 -3.84 2.82
C PHE A 44 5.44 -4.77 1.68
N ARG A 45 6.37 -5.12 0.78
CA ARG A 45 6.11 -6.14 -0.24
C ARG A 45 5.84 -7.51 0.35
N THR A 46 6.58 -7.87 1.40
CA THR A 46 6.37 -9.14 2.11
C THR A 46 5.00 -9.18 2.80
N GLU A 47 4.60 -8.09 3.45
CA GLU A 47 3.28 -7.96 4.06
C GLU A 47 2.16 -8.06 3.02
N GLN A 48 2.29 -7.37 1.89
CA GLN A 48 1.32 -7.43 0.80
C GLN A 48 1.17 -8.87 0.26
N MET A 49 2.28 -9.59 0.04
CA MET A 49 2.21 -10.99 -0.41
C MET A 49 1.54 -11.90 0.62
N ALA A 50 1.77 -11.67 1.92
CA ALA A 50 1.10 -12.42 2.97
C ALA A 50 -0.43 -12.16 2.96
N TYR A 51 -0.84 -10.91 2.77
CA TYR A 51 -2.25 -10.56 2.63
C TYR A 51 -2.89 -11.19 1.40
N ASP A 52 -2.25 -11.10 0.23
CA ASP A 52 -2.79 -11.60 -1.05
C ASP A 52 -2.97 -13.12 -1.08
N THR A 53 -2.27 -13.85 -0.20
CA THR A 53 -2.36 -15.31 -0.09
C THR A 53 -3.27 -15.79 1.04
N ALA A 54 -3.80 -14.87 1.85
CA ALA A 54 -4.71 -15.19 2.95
C ALA A 54 -6.17 -15.13 2.51
N VAL A 55 -6.98 -16.10 2.97
CA VAL A 55 -8.45 -16.02 2.85
C VAL A 55 -9.00 -15.38 4.11
N THR A 56 -9.60 -14.21 3.95
CA THR A 56 -10.13 -13.39 5.05
C THR A 56 -11.56 -13.78 5.42
N ASP A 57 -11.98 -13.40 6.63
CA ASP A 57 -13.35 -13.61 7.12
C ASP A 57 -14.39 -12.94 6.22
N TRP A 58 -14.06 -11.77 5.65
CA TRP A 58 -14.93 -11.08 4.72
C TRP A 58 -15.21 -11.93 3.47
N GLU A 59 -14.19 -12.58 2.91
CA GLU A 59 -14.33 -13.45 1.73
C GLU A 59 -15.12 -14.71 2.07
N ARG A 60 -14.86 -15.32 3.23
CA ARG A 60 -15.63 -16.48 3.72
C ARG A 60 -17.11 -16.14 3.88
N GLN A 61 -17.41 -15.03 4.55
CA GLN A 61 -18.80 -14.60 4.73
C GLN A 61 -19.47 -14.24 3.39
N ARG A 62 -18.73 -13.61 2.46
CA ARG A 62 -19.29 -13.14 1.19
C ARG A 62 -19.63 -14.27 0.23
N TYR A 63 -18.81 -15.33 0.20
CA TYR A 63 -18.87 -16.38 -0.82
C TYR A 63 -19.22 -17.77 -0.31
N PHE A 64 -18.99 -18.09 0.97
CA PHE A 64 -19.23 -19.44 1.52
C PHE A 64 -20.42 -19.49 2.50
N GLU A 65 -20.64 -18.47 3.32
CA GLU A 65 -21.66 -18.52 4.41
C GLU A 65 -23.01 -17.90 4.02
N ARG A 66 -23.11 -17.27 2.85
CA ARG A 66 -24.34 -16.64 2.34
C ARG A 66 -25.17 -17.56 1.42
N ILE A 67 -24.89 -18.88 1.41
CA ILE A 67 -25.65 -19.89 0.66
C ILE A 67 -26.59 -20.63 1.61
#